data_AF-A0A538BU72-F1
#
_entry.id   AF-A0A538BU72-F1
#
_cell.length_a   1.000
_cell.length_b   1.000
_cell.length_c   1.000
_cell.angle_alpha   90.00
_cell.angle_beta   90.00
_cell.angle_gamma   90.00
#
_symmetry.space_group_name_H-M   'P 1'
#
loop_
_entity.id
_entity.type
_entity.pdbx_description
1 polymer ?
#
loop_
_entity_poly.entity_id
_entity_poly.type
_entity_poly.pdbx_seq_one_letter_code
_entity_poly.pdbx_strand_id
1 'polypeptide(L)'
;MRTTCEVLAAGVVSALLGIVPWAIWIRAHGIHGVYHADLAELGRHVHRIAPSLASLLGHGFDPLEWLLVLPTGIAAVLLAYRFGAARRTAAFVTATFLSSISLLVVTYWATSYPFAWHLQTSADRVVVAPILLVAVLTPVLLESVLRAGESTR
;
A
#
# COMPACT_ATOMS: atom_id res chain seq x y z
N MET A 1 -25.90 -5.12 -9.60
CA MET A 1 -25.68 -6.06 -8.47
C MET A 1 -24.75 -7.22 -8.84
N ARG A 2 -24.97 -7.98 -9.94
CA ARG A 2 -24.06 -9.09 -10.32
C ARG A 2 -22.59 -8.70 -10.44
N THR A 3 -22.29 -7.60 -11.12
CA THR A 3 -20.91 -7.10 -11.32
C THR A 3 -20.20 -6.73 -10.02
N THR A 4 -20.92 -6.20 -9.03
CA THR A 4 -20.35 -5.86 -7.72
C THR A 4 -19.97 -7.12 -6.94
N CYS A 5 -20.79 -8.17 -6.98
CA CYS A 5 -20.46 -9.46 -6.37
C CYS A 5 -19.24 -10.12 -7.03
N GLU A 6 -19.10 -10.00 -8.36
CA GLU A 6 -17.95 -10.56 -9.09
C GLU A 6 -16.64 -9.87 -8.71
N VAL A 7 -16.62 -8.54 -8.62
CA VAL A 7 -15.42 -7.79 -8.18
C VAL A 7 -15.07 -8.11 -6.73
N LEU A 8 -16.06 -8.21 -5.85
CA LEU A 8 -15.84 -8.60 -4.46
C LEU A 8 -15.32 -10.04 -4.35
N ALA A 9 -15.91 -10.97 -5.11
CA ALA A 9 -15.47 -12.35 -5.14
C ALA A 9 -14.04 -12.48 -5.68
N ALA A 10 -13.70 -11.78 -6.76
CA ALA A 10 -12.34 -11.73 -7.30
C ALA A 10 -11.34 -11.15 -6.28
N GLY A 11 -11.74 -10.09 -5.56
CA GLY A 11 -10.94 -9.51 -4.48
C GLY A 11 -10.69 -10.50 -3.34
N VAL A 12 -11.74 -11.19 -2.87
CA VAL A 12 -11.64 -12.22 -1.82
C VAL A 12 -10.76 -13.37 -2.28
N VAL A 13 -10.96 -13.89 -3.49
CA VAL A 13 -10.13 -14.96 -4.05
C VAL A 13 -8.67 -14.53 -4.14
N SER A 14 -8.39 -13.32 -4.62
CA SER A 14 -7.03 -12.79 -4.68
C SER A 14 -6.38 -12.68 -3.31
N ALA A 15 -7.12 -12.19 -2.30
CA ALA A 15 -6.64 -12.12 -0.93
C ALA A 15 -6.36 -13.52 -0.34
N LEU A 16 -7.24 -14.49 -0.59
CA LEU A 16 -7.05 -15.87 -0.16
C LEU A 16 -5.83 -16.52 -0.83
N LEU A 17 -5.63 -16.30 -2.14
CA LEU A 17 -4.46 -16.82 -2.85
C LEU A 17 -3.14 -16.25 -2.32
N GLY A 18 -3.14 -15.02 -1.80
CA GLY A 18 -1.97 -14.45 -1.12
C GLY A 18 -1.77 -15.00 0.30
N ILE A 19 -2.85 -15.08 1.10
CA ILE A 19 -2.77 -15.36 2.54
C ILE A 19 -2.71 -16.87 2.84
N VAL A 20 -3.49 -17.68 2.14
CA VAL A 20 -3.66 -19.11 2.46
C VAL A 20 -2.35 -19.90 2.30
N PRO A 21 -1.55 -19.75 1.22
CA PRO A 21 -0.29 -20.47 1.10
C PRO A 21 0.68 -20.14 2.23
N TRP A 22 0.79 -18.87 2.59
CA TRP A 22 1.63 -18.41 3.71
C TRP A 22 1.15 -18.98 5.05
N ALA A 23 -0.16 -18.93 5.31
CA ALA A 23 -0.75 -19.46 6.54
C ALA A 23 -0.55 -20.98 6.67
N ILE A 24 -0.68 -21.74 5.57
CA ILE A 24 -0.40 -23.17 5.54
C ILE A 24 1.07 -23.43 5.86
N TRP A 25 1.99 -22.68 5.23
CA TRP A 25 3.43 -22.84 5.45
C TRP A 25 3.84 -22.56 6.91
N ILE A 26 3.34 -21.47 7.51
CA ILE A 26 3.57 -21.11 8.92
C ILE A 26 3.12 -22.24 9.86
N ARG A 27 1.92 -22.77 9.63
CA ARG A 27 1.37 -23.89 10.44
C ARG A 27 2.18 -25.17 10.27
N ALA A 28 2.56 -25.49 9.03
CA ALA A 28 3.35 -26.69 8.74
C ALA A 28 4.73 -26.67 9.40
N HIS A 29 5.31 -25.48 9.63
CA HIS A 29 6.62 -25.32 10.25
C HIS A 29 6.55 -24.98 11.75
N GLY A 30 5.36 -25.01 12.37
CA GLY A 30 5.19 -24.74 13.80
C GLY A 30 5.63 -23.33 14.23
N ILE A 31 5.59 -22.36 13.31
CA ILE A 31 6.02 -20.99 13.61
C ILE A 31 4.90 -20.28 14.38
N HIS A 32 5.16 -19.95 15.64
CA HIS A 32 4.23 -19.25 16.52
C HIS A 32 4.80 -17.89 16.94
N GLY A 33 3.93 -16.92 17.27
CA GLY A 33 4.33 -15.67 17.92
C GLY A 33 4.94 -14.58 17.02
N VAL A 34 4.68 -14.61 15.70
CA VAL A 34 5.21 -13.59 14.78
C VAL A 34 4.56 -12.21 14.99
N TYR A 35 3.31 -12.17 15.46
CA TYR A 35 2.54 -10.95 15.68
C TYR A 35 1.73 -11.03 16.98
N HIS A 36 1.63 -9.89 17.66
CA HIS A 36 0.74 -9.68 18.79
C HIS A 36 -0.60 -9.13 18.28
N ALA A 37 -1.66 -9.93 18.39
CA ALA A 37 -3.02 -9.52 18.06
C ALA A 37 -3.83 -9.07 19.29
N ASP A 38 -3.22 -9.10 20.48
CA ASP A 38 -3.87 -8.62 21.70
C ASP A 38 -3.96 -7.09 21.72
N LEU A 39 -5.15 -6.56 21.92
CA LEU A 39 -5.42 -5.12 21.93
C LEU A 39 -4.69 -4.40 23.07
N ALA A 40 -4.50 -5.05 24.24
CA ALA A 40 -3.78 -4.45 25.35
C ALA A 40 -2.27 -4.33 25.05
N GLU A 41 -1.68 -5.36 24.44
CA GLU A 41 -0.30 -5.34 23.94
C GLU A 41 -0.10 -4.29 22.83
N LEU A 42 -1.05 -4.20 21.89
CA LEU A 42 -1.03 -3.20 20.81
C LEU A 42 -1.11 -1.78 21.38
N GLY A 43 -1.98 -1.55 22.37
CA GLY A 43 -2.11 -0.28 23.07
C GLY A 43 -0.80 0.21 23.68
N ARG A 44 0.03 -0.69 24.24
CA ARG A 44 1.36 -0.35 24.78
C ARG A 44 2.36 0.09 23.70
N HIS A 45 2.12 -0.29 22.45
CA HIS A 45 3.02 -0.06 21.32
C HIS A 45 2.55 1.01 20.33
N VAL A 46 1.54 1.82 20.67
CA VAL A 46 1.04 2.91 19.80
C VAL A 46 2.15 3.88 19.39
N HIS A 47 3.18 4.06 20.23
CA HIS A 47 4.36 4.87 19.92
C HIS A 47 5.15 4.39 18.69
N ARG A 48 4.95 3.15 18.21
CA ARG A 48 5.60 2.61 17.00
C ARG A 48 4.95 3.10 15.70
N ILE A 49 3.71 3.58 15.74
CA ILE A 49 2.94 3.96 14.55
C ILE A 49 3.64 5.10 13.78
N ALA A 50 3.94 6.21 14.46
CA ALA A 50 4.52 7.38 13.83
C ALA A 50 5.93 7.11 13.24
N PRO A 51 6.88 6.46 13.97
CA PRO A 51 8.17 6.09 13.40
C PRO A 51 8.07 5.11 12.22
N SER A 52 7.14 4.17 12.26
CA SER A 52 6.91 3.24 11.14
C SER A 52 6.46 3.99 9.89
N LEU A 53 5.47 4.87 10.04
CA LEU A 53 4.97 5.70 8.96
C LEU A 53 6.06 6.63 8.42
N ALA A 54 6.82 7.28 9.30
CA ALA A 54 7.91 8.17 8.91
C ALA A 54 9.01 7.44 8.13
N SER A 55 9.38 6.22 8.54
CA SER A 55 10.36 5.40 7.83
C SER A 55 9.84 4.93 6.47
N LEU A 56 8.60 4.47 6.38
CA LEU A 56 7.98 4.05 5.12
C LEU A 56 7.88 5.20 4.11
N LEU A 57 7.44 6.38 4.57
CA LEU A 57 7.40 7.57 3.72
C LEU A 57 8.81 8.07 3.39
N GLY A 58 9.75 8.00 4.33
CA GLY A 58 11.15 8.37 4.12
C GLY A 58 11.77 7.59 2.97
N HIS A 59 11.63 6.26 2.97
CA HIS A 59 12.08 5.42 1.85
C HIS A 59 11.31 5.71 0.57
N GLY A 60 9.97 5.84 0.64
CA GLY A 60 9.19 6.08 -0.57
C GLY A 60 9.46 7.42 -1.26
N PHE A 61 9.89 8.43 -0.51
CA PHE A 61 10.26 9.74 -1.03
C PHE A 61 11.78 9.92 -1.21
N ASP A 62 12.59 8.87 -1.03
CA ASP A 62 14.03 8.96 -1.27
C ASP A 62 14.30 9.19 -2.77
N PRO A 63 14.85 10.36 -3.15
CA PRO A 63 15.10 10.67 -4.55
C PRO A 63 16.23 9.82 -5.17
N LEU A 64 17.11 9.23 -4.36
CA LEU A 64 18.19 8.36 -4.84
C LEU A 64 17.66 6.99 -5.26
N GLU A 65 16.59 6.51 -4.62
CA GLU A 65 15.97 5.23 -4.94
C GLU A 65 14.85 5.36 -5.98
N TRP A 66 14.00 6.39 -5.84
CA TRP A 66 12.74 6.49 -6.58
C TRP A 66 12.61 7.74 -7.46
N LEU A 67 13.65 8.57 -7.55
CA LEU A 67 13.64 9.83 -8.29
C LEU A 67 12.40 10.69 -7.95
N LEU A 68 11.48 10.87 -8.90
CA LEU A 68 10.25 11.65 -8.75
C LEU A 68 8.99 10.79 -8.88
N VAL A 69 9.09 9.47 -8.72
CA VAL A 69 7.96 8.54 -8.93
C VAL A 69 6.77 8.87 -8.03
N LEU A 70 6.94 8.93 -6.70
CA LEU A 70 5.82 9.27 -5.81
C LEU A 70 5.30 10.71 -6.02
N PRO A 71 6.16 11.76 -6.09
CA PRO A 71 5.68 13.11 -6.39
C PRO A 71 4.85 13.22 -7.69
N THR A 72 5.31 12.60 -8.77
CA THR A 72 4.61 12.63 -10.06
C THR A 72 3.32 11.81 -10.03
N GLY A 73 3.31 10.66 -9.35
CA GLY A 73 2.10 9.85 -9.15
C GLY A 73 1.04 10.57 -8.32
N ILE A 74 1.45 11.27 -7.25
CA ILE A 74 0.55 12.11 -6.44
C ILE A 74 -0.04 13.22 -7.31
N ALA A 75 0.79 13.92 -8.09
CA ALA A 75 0.33 14.95 -9.01
C ALA A 75 -0.68 14.39 -10.03
N ALA A 76 -0.40 13.23 -10.64
CA ALA A 76 -1.30 12.57 -11.59
C ALA A 76 -2.66 12.23 -10.97
N VAL A 77 -2.68 11.69 -9.75
CA VAL A 77 -3.91 11.39 -8.99
C VAL A 77 -4.70 12.68 -8.71
N LEU A 78 -4.03 13.73 -8.23
CA LEU A 78 -4.68 15.02 -7.93
C LEU A 78 -5.28 15.66 -9.19
N LEU A 79 -4.56 15.63 -10.31
CA LEU A 79 -5.04 16.12 -11.59
C LEU A 79 -6.25 15.30 -12.08
N ALA A 80 -6.19 13.98 -11.99
CA ALA A 80 -7.31 13.09 -12.34
C ALA A 80 -8.59 13.45 -11.54
N TYR A 81 -8.46 13.68 -10.23
CA TYR A 81 -9.59 14.14 -9.42
C TYR A 81 -10.10 15.52 -9.82
N ARG A 82 -9.18 16.48 -10.03
CA ARG A 82 -9.46 17.89 -10.35
C ARG A 82 -10.17 18.06 -11.68
N PHE A 83 -9.81 17.28 -12.69
CA PHE A 83 -10.41 17.31 -14.03
C PHE A 83 -11.54 16.29 -14.20
N GLY A 84 -11.81 15.48 -13.19
CA GLY A 84 -12.83 14.42 -13.28
C GLY A 84 -12.46 13.27 -14.21
N ALA A 85 -11.22 13.24 -14.71
CA ALA A 85 -10.69 12.20 -15.58
C ALA A 85 -10.35 10.95 -14.76
N ALA A 86 -10.72 9.77 -15.26
CA ALA A 86 -10.36 8.48 -14.66
C ALA A 86 -10.54 8.39 -13.12
N ARG A 87 -11.56 9.05 -12.55
CA ARG A 87 -11.81 9.11 -11.10
C ARG A 87 -11.81 7.74 -10.41
N ARG A 88 -12.31 6.71 -11.08
CA ARG A 88 -12.31 5.33 -10.57
C ARG A 88 -10.89 4.78 -10.44
N THR A 89 -10.04 4.99 -11.45
CA THR A 89 -8.63 4.59 -11.42
C THR A 89 -7.88 5.37 -10.34
N ALA A 90 -8.07 6.69 -10.26
CA ALA A 90 -7.45 7.51 -9.22
C ALA A 90 -7.86 7.06 -7.80
N ALA A 91 -9.15 6.74 -7.61
CA ALA A 91 -9.65 6.16 -6.35
C ALA A 91 -9.06 4.79 -6.05
N PHE A 92 -8.94 3.93 -7.06
CA PHE A 92 -8.30 2.63 -6.91
C PHE A 92 -6.83 2.75 -6.50
N VAL A 93 -6.04 3.59 -7.18
CA VAL A 93 -4.62 3.83 -6.84
C VAL A 93 -4.49 4.38 -5.43
N THR A 94 -5.26 5.42 -5.10
CA THR A 94 -5.22 6.07 -3.79
C THR A 94 -5.60 5.08 -2.68
N ALA A 95 -6.72 4.37 -2.83
CA ALA A 95 -7.20 3.44 -1.83
C ALA A 95 -6.22 2.26 -1.65
N THR A 96 -5.68 1.72 -2.73
CA THR A 96 -4.74 0.59 -2.66
C THR A 96 -3.41 1.01 -2.05
N PHE A 97 -2.87 2.17 -2.44
CA PHE A 97 -1.63 2.71 -1.87
C PHE A 97 -1.79 2.98 -0.37
N LEU A 98 -2.84 3.70 0.04
CA LEU A 98 -3.09 4.00 1.45
C LEU A 98 -3.33 2.72 2.27
N SER A 99 -4.12 1.78 1.76
CA SER A 99 -4.35 0.49 2.44
C SER A 99 -3.06 -0.29 2.60
N SER A 100 -2.19 -0.30 1.58
CA SER A 100 -0.90 -0.97 1.64
C SER A 100 0.00 -0.36 2.71
N ILE A 101 0.16 0.97 2.72
CA ILE A 101 0.94 1.68 3.75
C ILE A 101 0.35 1.44 5.14
N SER A 102 -0.98 1.53 5.30
CA SER A 102 -1.65 1.26 6.58
C SER A 102 -1.41 -0.17 7.07
N LEU A 103 -1.52 -1.18 6.19
CA LEU A 103 -1.24 -2.58 6.54
C LEU A 103 0.23 -2.79 6.92
N LEU A 104 1.16 -2.13 6.25
CA LEU A 104 2.59 -2.17 6.62
C LEU A 104 2.81 -1.55 8.00
N VAL A 105 2.22 -0.39 8.28
CA VAL A 105 2.28 0.24 9.61
C VAL A 105 1.69 -0.68 10.68
N VAL A 106 0.55 -1.33 10.43
CA VAL A 106 -0.04 -2.32 11.35
C VAL A 106 0.90 -3.51 11.56
N THR A 107 1.58 -3.96 10.50
CA THR A 107 2.56 -5.05 10.57
C THR A 107 3.73 -4.71 11.50
N TYR A 108 4.28 -3.49 11.39
CA TYR A 108 5.33 -3.00 12.29
C TYR A 108 4.83 -2.72 13.71
N TRP A 109 3.59 -2.27 13.84
CA TRP A 109 2.97 -2.05 15.14
C TRP A 109 2.76 -3.35 15.91
N ALA A 110 2.26 -4.39 15.24
CA ALA A 110 1.95 -5.69 15.82
C ALA A 110 3.14 -6.64 15.94
N THR A 111 4.34 -6.27 15.46
CA THR A 111 5.49 -7.19 15.42
C THR A 111 6.02 -7.53 16.82
N SER A 112 6.37 -8.79 17.03
CA SER A 112 7.06 -9.27 18.23
C SER A 112 8.59 -9.08 18.17
N TYR A 113 9.14 -8.79 16.99
CA TYR A 113 10.56 -8.54 16.81
C TYR A 113 10.99 -7.19 17.41
N PRO A 114 12.30 -7.01 17.71
CA PRO A 114 12.83 -5.71 18.06
C PRO A 114 12.54 -4.68 16.96
N PHE A 115 11.75 -3.66 17.31
CA PHE A 115 11.16 -2.72 16.35
C PHE A 115 12.19 -2.07 15.42
N ALA A 116 13.28 -1.54 15.99
CA ALA A 116 14.32 -0.87 15.21
C ALA A 116 15.01 -1.80 14.21
N TRP A 117 15.33 -3.04 14.62
CA TRP A 117 15.94 -4.03 13.75
C TRP A 117 14.99 -4.44 12.62
N HIS A 118 13.72 -4.69 12.95
CA HIS A 118 12.73 -5.08 11.94
C HIS A 118 12.52 -3.96 10.91
N LEU A 119 12.39 -2.71 11.36
CA LEU A 119 12.21 -1.56 10.48
C LEU A 119 13.44 -1.38 9.55
N GLN A 120 14.65 -1.43 10.09
CA GLN A 120 15.90 -1.25 9.31
C GLN A 120 16.15 -2.35 8.27
N THR A 121 15.70 -3.57 8.54
CA THR A 121 15.98 -4.72 7.66
C THR A 121 14.91 -4.97 6.60
N SER A 122 13.68 -4.47 6.80
CA SER A 122 12.55 -4.78 5.91
C SER A 122 11.88 -3.57 5.24
N ALA A 123 11.95 -2.36 5.82
CA ALA A 123 11.14 -1.22 5.36
C ALA A 123 11.36 -0.86 3.90
N ASP A 124 12.62 -0.78 3.47
CA ASP A 124 13.01 -0.55 2.07
C ASP A 124 12.35 -1.57 1.12
N ARG A 125 12.43 -2.86 1.46
CA ARG A 125 11.93 -3.93 0.57
C ARG A 125 10.40 -3.94 0.44
N VAL A 126 9.68 -3.64 1.51
CA VAL A 126 8.22 -3.75 1.52
C VAL A 126 7.53 -2.53 0.91
N VAL A 127 8.19 -1.36 0.89
CA VAL A 127 7.62 -0.14 0.28
C VAL A 127 7.69 -0.15 -1.25
N VAL A 128 8.58 -0.97 -1.83
CA VAL A 128 8.74 -1.14 -3.29
C VAL A 128 7.40 -1.42 -3.99
N ALA A 129 6.62 -2.37 -3.49
CA ALA A 129 5.38 -2.80 -4.14
C ALA A 129 4.33 -1.68 -4.30
N PRO A 130 3.95 -0.94 -3.24
CA PRO A 130 3.02 0.18 -3.39
C PRO A 130 3.59 1.32 -4.24
N ILE A 131 4.90 1.57 -4.23
CA ILE A 131 5.52 2.58 -5.11
C ILE A 131 5.43 2.16 -6.57
N LEU A 132 5.73 0.89 -6.89
CA LEU A 132 5.63 0.37 -8.25
C LEU A 132 4.20 0.41 -8.78
N LEU A 133 3.19 0.15 -7.93
CA LEU A 133 1.78 0.34 -8.30
C LEU A 133 1.52 1.78 -8.77
N VAL A 134 1.99 2.76 -8.01
CA VAL A 134 1.87 4.18 -8.37
C VAL A 134 2.64 4.46 -9.66
N ALA A 135 3.88 3.99 -9.78
CA ALA A 135 4.74 4.18 -10.94
C ALA A 135 4.08 3.68 -12.24
N VAL A 136 3.55 2.46 -12.22
CA VAL A 136 2.93 1.80 -13.39
C VAL A 136 1.63 2.49 -13.80
N LEU A 137 0.84 2.99 -12.84
CA LEU A 137 -0.46 3.61 -13.13
C LEU A 137 -0.38 5.12 -13.38
N THR A 138 0.74 5.76 -13.04
CA THR A 138 0.99 7.17 -13.33
C THR A 138 0.78 7.54 -14.80
N PRO A 139 1.41 6.86 -15.79
CA PRO A 139 1.21 7.22 -17.20
C PRO A 139 -0.25 7.06 -17.65
N VAL A 140 -0.97 6.05 -17.15
CA VAL A 140 -2.40 5.82 -17.46
C VAL A 140 -3.27 6.97 -16.93
N LEU A 141 -2.99 7.46 -15.72
CA LEU A 141 -3.69 8.60 -15.14
C LEU A 141 -3.39 9.89 -15.92
N LEU A 142 -2.13 10.14 -16.27
CA LEU A 142 -1.73 11.32 -17.03
C LEU A 142 -2.34 11.34 -18.43
N GLU A 143 -2.32 10.22 -19.15
CA GLU A 143 -2.96 10.11 -20.47
C GLU A 143 -4.46 10.43 -20.38
N SER A 144 -5.14 9.91 -19.35
CA SER A 144 -6.56 10.18 -19.13
C SER A 144 -6.84 11.67 -18.88
N VAL A 145 -5.96 12.35 -18.13
CA VAL A 145 -6.06 13.80 -17.88
C VAL A 145 -5.84 14.60 -19.17
N LEU A 146 -4.85 14.24 -19.98
CA LEU A 146 -4.56 14.92 -21.24
C LEU A 146 -5.75 14.83 -22.21
N ARG A 147 -6.32 13.64 -22.40
CA ARG A 147 -7.50 13.42 -23.26
C ARG A 147 -8.72 14.21 -22.77
N ALA A 148 -8.92 14.33 -21.46
CA ALA A 148 -10.02 15.14 -20.91
C ALA A 148 -9.84 16.63 -21.23
N GLY A 149 -8.60 17.13 -21.19
CA GLY A 149 -8.27 18.51 -21.55
C GLY A 149 -8.47 18.83 -23.04
N GLU A 150 -8.27 17.87 -23.93
CA GLU A 150 -8.55 18.04 -25.38
C GLU A 150 -10.06 18.16 -25.66
N SER A 151 -10.90 17.41 -24.94
CA SER A 151 -12.36 17.43 -25.14
C SER A 151 -13.06 18.72 -24.69
N THR A 152 -12.36 19.57 -23.94
CA THR A 152 -12.89 20.85 -23.42
C THR A 152 -12.48 22.06 -24.25
N ARG A 153 -11.67 21.86 -25.31
CA ARG A 153 -11.32 22.88 -26.30
C ARG A 153 -12.20 22.74 -27.54
#